data_AF-A0A8J2X4P8-F1
#
_entry.id   AF-A0A8J2X4P8-F1
#
_cell.length_a   1.000
_cell.length_b   1.000
_cell.length_c   1.000
_cell.angle_alpha   90.00
_cell.angle_beta   90.00
_cell.angle_gamma   90.00
#
_symmetry.space_group_name_H-M   'P 1'
#
loop_
_entity.id
_entity.type
_entity.pdbx_description
1 polymer ?
#
loop_
_entity_poly.entity_id
_entity_poly.type
_entity_poly.pdbx_seq_one_letter_code
_entity_poly.pdbx_strand_id
1 'polypeptide(L)'
;MRVKVSIFIRLLKWSLCVTTLLLVKLFIIFPLAGLLFHDLYLRLLPPDSSQWVPLSTFHELNNELNFSQRIARIGIDRELPEALDNGIPQPIYLRERILYKMDLDLQFYCIHNWDTTPQSSIVELKIAIQDPACGRKLFGRKIPIVCLGEELPTVLGDSSMKYGTSRSELYRREWLNHWKLEDKIDIVPNTRSLRLVLEMGQAAQLIFDPNSGLKFRMRFTQGLINLMQRWHKTTYIVGVTAFDLAITALFGITTLVTFTLVSKRLPKDVFKTQ
;
A
#
# COMPACT_ATOMS: atom_id res chain seq x y z
N MET A 1 -52.03 -52.93 11.65
CA MET A 1 -50.70 -52.36 11.33
C MET A 1 -50.65 -50.92 11.83
N ARG A 2 -50.11 -50.66 13.04
CA ARG A 2 -49.90 -49.30 13.54
C ARG A 2 -48.60 -48.77 12.95
N VAL A 3 -48.69 -48.14 11.78
CA VAL A 3 -47.51 -47.53 11.13
C VAL A 3 -46.96 -46.44 12.05
N LYS A 4 -45.63 -46.32 12.07
CA LYS A 4 -44.78 -45.50 12.93
C LYS A 4 -45.02 -43.98 12.81
N VAL A 5 -46.25 -43.50 12.98
CA VAL A 5 -46.62 -42.07 12.88
C VAL A 5 -45.80 -41.20 13.84
N SER A 6 -45.42 -41.71 15.02
CA SER A 6 -44.58 -40.96 15.97
C SER A 6 -43.15 -40.71 15.47
N ILE A 7 -42.57 -41.62 14.68
CA ILE A 7 -41.22 -41.46 14.12
C ILE A 7 -41.22 -40.40 13.01
N PHE A 8 -42.25 -40.40 12.16
CA PHE A 8 -42.42 -39.38 11.12
C PHE A 8 -42.62 -37.97 11.71
N ILE A 9 -43.45 -37.83 12.75
CA ILE A 9 -43.64 -36.54 13.43
C ILE A 9 -42.35 -36.08 14.10
N ARG A 10 -41.57 -36.99 14.70
CA ARG A 10 -40.28 -36.66 15.31
C ARG A 10 -39.28 -36.19 14.27
N LEU A 11 -39.16 -36.90 13.15
CA LEU A 11 -38.32 -36.51 12.00
C LEU A 11 -38.73 -35.15 11.43
N LEU A 12 -40.03 -34.87 11.31
CA LEU A 12 -40.54 -33.60 10.83
C LEU A 12 -40.15 -32.43 11.76
N LYS A 13 -40.24 -32.64 13.09
CA LYS A 13 -39.81 -31.64 14.08
C LYS A 13 -38.30 -31.39 14.03
N TRP A 14 -37.50 -32.44 13.90
CA TRP A 14 -36.04 -32.31 13.73
C TRP A 14 -35.68 -31.62 12.42
N SER A 15 -36.35 -31.97 11.32
CA SER A 15 -36.17 -31.33 10.01
C SER A 15 -36.50 -29.84 10.07
N LEU A 16 -37.62 -29.47 10.70
CA LEU A 16 -38.00 -28.08 10.89
C LEU A 16 -36.93 -27.33 11.72
N CYS A 17 -36.46 -27.94 12.81
CA CYS A 17 -35.42 -27.37 13.66
C CYS A 17 -34.10 -27.16 12.90
N VAL A 18 -33.63 -28.17 12.15
CA VAL A 18 -32.43 -28.08 11.31
C VAL A 18 -32.59 -27.03 10.22
N THR A 19 -33.76 -26.97 9.57
CA THR A 19 -34.05 -25.99 8.52
C THR A 19 -34.03 -24.56 9.08
N THR A 20 -34.63 -24.32 10.25
CA THR A 20 -34.59 -23.01 10.93
C THR A 20 -33.16 -22.63 11.31
N LEU A 21 -32.36 -23.56 11.83
CA LEU A 21 -30.95 -23.29 12.16
C LEU A 21 -30.12 -22.96 10.91
N LEU A 22 -30.36 -23.66 9.80
CA LEU A 22 -29.68 -23.40 8.53
C LEU A 22 -30.08 -22.03 7.96
N LEU A 23 -31.36 -21.66 8.03
CA LEU A 23 -31.85 -20.33 7.65
C LEU A 23 -31.18 -19.23 8.47
N VAL A 24 -31.16 -19.37 9.80
CA VAL A 24 -30.48 -18.42 10.70
C VAL A 24 -29.00 -18.32 10.35
N LYS A 25 -28.34 -19.46 10.08
CA LYS A 25 -26.93 -19.47 9.71
C LYS A 25 -26.69 -18.73 8.39
N LEU A 26 -27.48 -19.01 7.35
CA LEU A 26 -27.28 -18.48 6.01
C LEU A 26 -27.64 -16.99 5.91
N PHE A 27 -28.72 -16.55 6.57
CA PHE A 27 -29.23 -15.18 6.44
C PHE A 27 -28.75 -14.22 7.52
N ILE A 28 -28.29 -14.72 8.68
CA ILE A 28 -27.89 -13.85 9.80
C ILE A 28 -26.40 -14.04 10.11
N ILE A 29 -25.98 -15.27 10.47
CA ILE A 29 -24.63 -15.51 10.99
C ILE A 29 -23.57 -15.30 9.91
N PHE A 30 -23.74 -15.93 8.75
CA PHE A 30 -22.77 -15.87 7.66
C PHE A 30 -22.56 -14.44 7.11
N PRO A 31 -23.61 -13.66 6.77
CA PRO A 31 -23.41 -12.28 6.32
C PRO A 31 -22.81 -11.39 7.40
N LEU A 32 -23.16 -11.60 8.67
CA LEU A 32 -22.57 -10.85 9.78
C LEU A 32 -21.07 -11.19 9.94
N ALA A 33 -20.69 -12.46 9.85
CA ALA A 33 -19.30 -12.89 9.86
C ALA A 33 -18.50 -12.27 8.71
N GLY A 34 -19.10 -12.28 7.51
CA GLY A 34 -18.54 -11.63 6.33
C GLY A 34 -18.29 -10.14 6.55
N LEU A 35 -19.29 -9.41 7.06
CA LEU A 35 -19.21 -7.97 7.28
C LEU A 35 -18.17 -7.61 8.35
N LEU A 36 -18.18 -8.30 9.49
CA LEU A 36 -17.24 -8.06 10.59
C LEU A 36 -15.79 -8.36 10.17
N PHE A 37 -15.57 -9.48 9.48
CA PHE A 37 -14.24 -9.81 8.99
C PHE A 37 -13.80 -8.85 7.88
N HIS A 38 -14.70 -8.42 7.00
CA HIS A 38 -14.39 -7.43 5.96
C HIS A 38 -13.91 -6.10 6.55
N ASP A 39 -14.62 -5.57 7.55
CA ASP A 39 -14.21 -4.34 8.25
C ASP A 39 -12.85 -4.52 8.94
N LEU A 40 -12.65 -5.64 9.66
CA LEU A 40 -11.35 -5.96 10.26
C LEU A 40 -10.24 -6.06 9.21
N TYR A 41 -10.52 -6.71 8.08
CA TYR A 41 -9.56 -6.94 7.00
C TYR A 41 -9.11 -5.61 6.38
N LEU A 42 -10.06 -4.70 6.08
CA LEU A 42 -9.75 -3.38 5.52
C LEU A 42 -8.96 -2.50 6.50
N ARG A 43 -9.21 -2.62 7.81
CA ARG A 43 -8.43 -1.90 8.83
C ARG A 43 -7.01 -2.43 8.95
N LEU A 44 -6.79 -3.73 8.74
CA LEU A 44 -5.47 -4.35 8.79
C LEU A 44 -4.63 -4.08 7.52
N LEU A 45 -5.28 -4.13 6.36
CA LEU A 45 -4.68 -3.93 5.04
C LEU A 45 -5.50 -2.89 4.27
N PRO A 46 -5.28 -1.59 4.55
CA PRO A 46 -5.92 -0.56 3.77
C PRO A 46 -5.49 -0.68 2.29
N PRO A 47 -6.40 -0.45 1.34
CA PRO A 47 -6.07 -0.45 -0.09
C PRO A 47 -4.95 0.56 -0.42
N ASP A 48 -4.89 1.66 0.33
CA ASP A 48 -3.90 2.74 0.19
C ASP A 48 -2.53 2.40 0.82
N SER A 49 -2.17 1.12 0.86
CA SER A 49 -0.93 0.62 1.46
C SER A 49 0.34 1.12 0.76
N SER A 50 0.22 1.61 -0.48
CA SER A 50 1.29 2.28 -1.19
C SER A 50 0.79 3.51 -1.93
N GLN A 51 1.55 4.60 -1.87
CA GLN A 51 1.26 5.84 -2.60
C GLN A 51 2.46 6.22 -3.46
N TRP A 52 2.18 6.52 -4.72
CA TRP A 52 3.15 7.13 -5.64
C TRP A 52 3.01 8.65 -5.57
N VAL A 53 4.14 9.34 -5.53
CA VAL A 53 4.21 10.81 -5.54
C VAL A 53 5.18 11.21 -6.65
N PRO A 54 4.70 11.86 -7.73
CA PRO A 54 5.56 12.30 -8.81
C PRO A 54 6.44 13.46 -8.36
N LEU A 55 7.66 13.52 -8.89
CA LEU A 55 8.62 14.57 -8.52
C LEU A 55 8.13 15.98 -8.90
N SER A 56 7.28 16.07 -9.91
CA SER A 56 6.61 17.31 -10.37
C SER A 56 5.79 18.02 -9.28
N THR A 57 5.37 17.31 -8.23
CA THR A 57 4.58 17.87 -7.11
C THR A 57 5.42 18.48 -6.00
N PHE A 58 6.75 18.47 -6.13
CA PHE A 58 7.63 19.06 -5.13
C PHE A 58 7.83 20.55 -5.37
N HIS A 59 7.95 21.32 -4.29
CA HIS A 59 8.45 22.68 -4.40
C HIS A 59 9.95 22.66 -4.67
N GLU A 60 10.36 23.33 -5.76
CA GLU A 60 11.74 23.61 -6.10
C GLU A 60 12.24 24.84 -5.33
N LEU A 61 13.38 24.74 -4.64
CA LEU A 61 13.94 25.81 -3.80
C LEU A 61 15.25 26.37 -4.37
N ASN A 62 15.21 27.63 -4.86
CA ASN A 62 16.34 28.58 -5.05
C ASN A 62 17.68 28.02 -5.58
N ASN A 63 17.63 26.93 -6.32
CA ASN A 63 18.68 26.28 -7.13
C ASN A 63 18.02 24.98 -7.58
N GLU A 64 18.02 24.70 -8.89
CA GLU A 64 17.07 23.80 -9.59
C GLU A 64 17.04 22.31 -9.17
N LEU A 65 17.70 21.97 -8.07
CA LEU A 65 18.07 20.63 -7.63
C LEU A 65 17.68 20.34 -6.17
N ASN A 66 16.97 21.27 -5.52
CA ASN A 66 16.47 21.12 -4.15
C ASN A 66 14.95 21.05 -4.14
N PHE A 67 14.42 19.87 -3.81
CA PHE A 67 13.00 19.60 -3.76
C PHE A 67 12.54 19.45 -2.31
N SER A 68 11.55 20.23 -1.88
CA SER A 68 11.01 20.15 -0.52
C SER A 68 9.50 19.99 -0.54
N GLN A 69 8.99 19.05 0.25
CA GLN A 69 7.56 18.83 0.37
C GLN A 69 7.15 18.55 1.80
N ARG A 70 5.96 19.02 2.18
CA ARG A 70 5.35 18.73 3.49
C ARG A 70 4.65 17.37 3.45
N ILE A 71 4.67 16.67 4.57
CA ILE A 71 3.93 15.42 4.76
C ILE A 71 2.67 15.74 5.57
N ALA A 72 1.51 15.50 4.96
CA ALA A 72 0.22 15.60 5.62
C ALA A 72 -0.18 14.21 6.14
N ARG A 73 -0.33 14.09 7.47
CA ARG A 73 -0.76 12.84 8.09
C ARG A 73 -2.29 12.82 8.19
N ILE A 74 -2.91 11.78 7.63
CA ILE A 74 -4.36 11.60 7.58
C ILE A 74 -4.75 10.42 8.47
N GLY A 75 -5.76 10.62 9.32
CA GLY A 75 -6.34 9.58 10.15
C GLY A 75 -6.97 8.43 9.34
N ILE A 76 -7.31 7.33 10.00
CA ILE A 76 -7.87 6.12 9.35
C ILE A 76 -9.28 6.40 8.80
N ASP A 77 -10.02 7.30 9.44
CA ASP A 77 -11.44 7.55 9.14
C ASP A 77 -11.69 8.35 7.85
N ARG A 78 -10.64 8.89 7.23
CA ARG A 78 -10.73 9.67 5.98
C ARG A 78 -10.06 8.92 4.85
N GLU A 79 -10.54 9.10 3.62
CA GLU A 79 -9.85 8.59 2.44
C GLU A 79 -8.49 9.27 2.28
N LEU A 80 -7.47 8.53 1.83
CA LEU A 80 -6.14 9.08 1.58
C LEU A 80 -6.13 9.74 0.20
N PRO A 81 -5.90 11.07 0.10
CA PRO A 81 -5.89 11.72 -1.20
C PRO A 81 -4.70 11.24 -2.05
N GLU A 82 -4.95 10.97 -3.33
CA GLU A 82 -3.90 10.66 -4.29
C GLU A 82 -3.11 11.92 -4.68
N ALA A 83 -1.83 11.75 -5.00
CA ALA A 83 -1.01 12.85 -5.51
C ALA A 83 -1.21 12.93 -7.03
N LEU A 84 -1.74 14.06 -7.51
CA LEU A 84 -1.98 14.27 -8.93
C LEU A 84 -0.72 14.79 -9.62
N ASP A 85 -0.36 14.21 -10.76
CA ASP A 85 0.73 14.70 -11.61
C ASP A 85 0.26 15.89 -12.47
N ASN A 86 0.15 17.05 -11.85
CA ASN A 86 -0.31 18.29 -12.49
C ASN A 86 0.71 19.43 -12.41
N GLY A 87 1.92 19.14 -11.92
CA GLY A 87 2.96 20.15 -11.69
C GLY A 87 2.64 21.17 -10.58
N ILE A 88 1.51 21.00 -9.87
CA ILE A 88 1.15 21.85 -8.75
C ILE A 88 1.70 21.22 -7.47
N PRO A 89 2.41 21.99 -6.65
CA PRO A 89 2.92 21.47 -5.39
C PRO A 89 1.81 20.97 -4.46
N GLN A 90 1.91 19.71 -4.04
CA GLN A 90 0.89 19.03 -3.21
C GLN A 90 1.55 18.31 -2.06
N PRO A 91 1.02 18.39 -0.82
CA PRO A 91 1.62 17.69 0.29
C PRO A 91 1.60 16.17 0.06
N ILE A 92 2.59 15.48 0.59
CA ILE A 92 2.65 14.02 0.59
C ILE A 92 1.65 13.54 1.64
N TYR A 93 0.51 13.02 1.21
CA TYR A 93 -0.46 12.43 2.12
C TYR A 93 0.07 11.07 2.60
N LEU A 94 0.06 10.81 3.91
CA LEU A 94 0.39 9.50 4.48
C LEU A 94 -0.54 9.23 5.65
N ARG A 95 -0.75 7.97 6.01
CA ARG A 95 -1.55 7.62 7.20
C ARG A 95 -0.81 7.99 8.48
N GLU A 96 -1.58 8.39 9.49
CA GLU A 96 -1.09 8.64 10.85
C GLU A 96 -0.56 7.36 11.50
N ARG A 97 0.46 7.50 12.37
CA ARG A 97 1.02 6.43 13.22
C ARG A 97 1.56 5.19 12.50
N ILE A 98 1.62 5.20 11.17
CA ILE A 98 2.21 4.13 10.36
C ILE A 98 3.62 4.54 9.93
N LEU A 99 4.54 3.58 10.02
CA LEU A 99 5.89 3.71 9.48
C LEU A 99 5.85 3.33 8.00
N TYR A 100 6.43 4.18 7.16
CA TYR A 100 6.53 3.95 5.73
C TYR A 100 7.98 3.68 5.33
N LYS A 101 8.16 2.84 4.32
CA LYS A 101 9.38 2.77 3.55
C LYS A 101 9.23 3.62 2.30
N MET A 102 10.26 4.37 1.98
CA MET A 102 10.30 5.19 0.78
C MET A 102 11.25 4.56 -0.23
N ASP A 103 10.73 4.32 -1.41
CA ASP A 103 11.51 4.01 -2.60
C ASP A 103 11.58 5.26 -3.49
N LEU A 104 12.68 5.39 -4.21
CA LEU A 104 12.96 6.50 -5.08
C LEU A 104 13.34 5.96 -6.46
N ASP A 105 12.66 6.44 -7.49
CA ASP A 105 12.89 6.09 -8.87
C ASP A 105 13.10 7.41 -9.64
N LEU A 106 14.34 7.66 -10.05
CA LEU A 106 14.73 8.87 -10.73
C LEU A 106 15.21 8.52 -12.14
N GLN A 107 14.57 9.14 -13.11
CA GLN A 107 14.91 9.05 -14.53
C GLN A 107 15.15 10.46 -15.03
N PHE A 108 16.37 10.77 -15.46
CA PHE A 108 16.71 12.14 -15.84
C PHE A 108 17.82 12.20 -16.90
N TYR A 109 17.76 13.27 -17.68
CA TYR A 109 18.84 13.69 -18.56
C TYR A 109 19.69 14.72 -17.83
N CYS A 110 21.00 14.69 -18.06
CA CYS A 110 21.92 15.70 -17.57
C CYS A 110 22.55 16.43 -18.75
N ILE A 111 22.58 17.76 -18.69
CA ILE A 111 23.15 18.63 -19.72
C ILE A 111 24.18 19.52 -19.05
N HIS A 112 25.43 19.50 -19.53
CA HIS A 112 26.45 20.42 -19.02
C HIS A 112 26.09 21.87 -19.33
N ASN A 113 26.35 22.76 -18.38
CA ASN A 113 26.22 24.19 -18.64
C ASN A 113 27.42 24.67 -19.47
N TRP A 114 27.14 25.42 -20.55
CA TRP A 114 28.08 25.68 -21.65
C TRP A 114 29.24 26.61 -21.29
N ASP A 115 29.19 27.27 -20.13
CA ASP A 115 30.24 28.20 -19.69
C ASP A 115 31.51 27.49 -19.21
N THR A 116 31.48 26.16 -19.03
CA THR A 116 32.63 25.37 -18.56
C THR A 116 32.89 24.18 -19.47
N THR A 117 34.13 24.05 -19.97
CA THR A 117 34.54 22.86 -20.74
C THR A 117 34.41 21.60 -19.87
N PRO A 118 33.59 20.61 -20.28
CA PRO A 118 33.39 19.41 -19.50
C PRO A 118 34.67 18.57 -19.50
N GLN A 119 35.21 18.27 -18.32
CA GLN A 119 36.40 17.41 -18.18
C GLN A 119 36.08 15.93 -18.48
N SER A 120 34.84 15.50 -18.29
CA SER A 120 34.37 14.14 -18.55
C SER A 120 32.85 14.12 -18.75
N SER A 121 32.36 13.20 -19.58
CA SER A 121 30.90 12.94 -19.70
C SER A 121 30.32 12.27 -18.47
N ILE A 122 31.15 11.64 -17.63
CA ILE A 122 30.76 11.02 -16.37
C ILE A 122 30.99 12.00 -15.22
N VAL A 123 29.95 12.28 -14.45
CA VAL A 123 29.95 13.23 -13.32
C VAL A 123 29.42 12.53 -12.06
N GLU A 124 29.87 12.95 -10.88
CA GLU A 124 29.29 12.48 -9.62
C GLU A 124 28.07 13.32 -9.21
N LEU A 125 26.92 12.66 -9.07
CA LEU A 125 25.71 13.21 -8.45
C LEU A 125 25.59 12.72 -7.01
N LYS A 126 25.53 13.65 -6.06
CA LYS A 126 25.25 13.34 -4.66
C LYS A 126 23.77 13.54 -4.38
N ILE A 127 23.10 12.45 -4.04
CA ILE A 127 21.69 12.44 -3.65
C ILE A 127 21.62 12.39 -2.14
N ALA A 128 20.89 13.31 -1.52
CA ALA A 128 20.65 13.31 -0.08
C ALA A 128 19.17 13.53 0.22
N ILE A 129 18.64 12.78 1.18
CA ILE A 129 17.26 12.91 1.65
C ILE A 129 17.31 13.24 3.13
N GLN A 130 16.60 14.30 3.49
CA GLN A 130 16.69 14.92 4.80
C GLN A 130 15.30 15.26 5.32
N ASP A 131 15.12 15.19 6.63
CA ASP A 131 13.98 15.82 7.31
C ASP A 131 14.40 17.22 7.79
N PRO A 132 13.98 18.31 7.12
CA PRO A 132 14.40 19.65 7.50
C PRO A 132 13.86 20.08 8.87
N ALA A 133 12.77 19.48 9.37
CA ALA A 133 12.22 19.82 10.68
C ALA A 133 13.11 19.36 11.84
N CYS A 134 13.83 18.24 11.66
CA CYS A 134 14.71 17.67 12.67
C CYS A 134 16.20 17.78 12.32
N GLY A 135 16.55 18.30 11.14
CA GLY A 135 17.93 18.34 10.63
C GLY A 135 18.56 16.97 10.40
N ARG A 136 17.76 15.89 10.43
CA ARG A 136 18.26 14.52 10.34
C ARG A 136 18.41 14.12 8.87
N LYS A 137 19.61 13.71 8.49
CA LYS A 137 19.87 13.05 7.20
C LYS A 137 19.32 11.63 7.25
N LEU A 138 18.31 11.35 6.43
CA LEU A 138 17.69 10.02 6.31
C LEU A 138 18.51 9.12 5.39
N PHE A 139 19.05 9.68 4.32
CA PHE A 139 19.90 8.97 3.36
C PHE A 139 20.85 9.92 2.66
N GLY A 140 21.98 9.38 2.19
CA GLY A 140 22.69 10.03 1.10
C GLY A 140 23.79 9.17 0.50
N ARG A 141 23.95 9.30 -0.80
CA ARG A 141 24.90 8.51 -1.60
C ARG A 141 25.38 9.32 -2.79
N LYS A 142 26.62 9.09 -3.19
CA LYS A 142 27.15 9.57 -4.47
C LYS A 142 26.96 8.50 -5.53
N ILE A 143 26.49 8.88 -6.70
CA ILE A 143 26.31 8.00 -7.85
C ILE A 143 26.97 8.61 -9.09
N PRO A 144 27.61 7.81 -9.95
CA PRO A 144 28.07 8.29 -11.24
C PRO A 144 26.86 8.46 -12.18
N ILE A 145 26.82 9.57 -12.89
CA ILE A 145 25.82 9.89 -13.93
C ILE A 145 26.52 10.28 -15.22
N VAL A 146 25.82 10.14 -16.35
CA VAL A 146 26.29 10.56 -17.67
C VAL A 146 25.59 11.87 -18.05
N CYS A 147 26.37 12.86 -18.43
CA CYS A 147 25.90 14.18 -18.86
C CYS A 147 26.26 14.42 -20.31
N LEU A 148 25.32 14.99 -21.07
CA LEU A 148 25.48 15.35 -22.47
C LEU A 148 26.54 16.48 -22.58
N GLY A 149 27.46 16.33 -23.53
CA GLY A 149 28.45 17.35 -23.91
C GLY A 149 28.27 17.79 -25.36
N GLU A 150 28.82 18.96 -25.69
CA GLU A 150 28.64 19.65 -26.99
C GLU A 150 29.15 18.84 -28.20
N GLU A 151 30.19 17.99 -28.01
CA GLU A 151 30.97 17.39 -29.10
C GLU A 151 30.83 15.87 -29.26
N LEU A 152 29.99 15.19 -28.48
CA LEU A 152 29.89 13.72 -28.56
C LEU A 152 28.71 13.31 -29.45
N PRO A 153 28.93 12.98 -30.74
CA PRO A 153 28.00 12.08 -31.42
C PRO A 153 27.94 10.81 -30.57
N THR A 154 26.72 10.38 -30.25
CA THR A 154 26.35 9.06 -29.70
C THR A 154 27.55 8.13 -29.52
N VAL A 155 28.03 7.97 -28.27
CA VAL A 155 29.31 7.29 -27.95
C VAL A 155 29.32 5.84 -28.48
N LEU A 156 28.15 5.25 -28.69
CA LEU A 156 28.00 4.03 -29.46
C LEU A 156 27.97 4.40 -30.94
N GLY A 157 29.12 4.27 -31.61
CA GLY A 157 29.25 4.33 -33.08
C GLY A 157 28.49 3.21 -33.81
N ASP A 158 27.34 2.79 -33.29
CA ASP A 158 26.43 1.87 -33.95
C ASP A 158 25.68 2.63 -35.06
N SER A 159 25.66 2.05 -36.26
CA SER A 159 24.96 2.66 -37.37
C SER A 159 23.47 2.78 -37.03
N SER A 160 22.88 3.93 -37.39
CA SER A 160 21.46 4.23 -37.21
C SER A 160 20.52 3.19 -37.82
N MET A 161 21.03 2.26 -38.64
CA MET A 161 20.27 1.18 -39.25
C MET A 161 19.97 0.01 -38.29
N LYS A 162 20.70 -0.16 -37.18
CA LYS A 162 20.52 -1.29 -36.24
C LYS A 162 19.36 -1.09 -35.25
N TYR A 163 18.88 0.14 -35.07
CA TYR A 163 17.94 0.51 -33.99
C TYR A 163 16.54 0.98 -34.43
N GLY A 164 16.23 0.94 -35.73
CA GLY A 164 14.90 1.32 -36.22
C GLY A 164 14.61 2.83 -36.15
N THR A 165 13.39 3.21 -36.53
CA THR A 165 13.00 4.50 -37.13
C THR A 165 13.03 5.77 -36.26
N SER A 166 13.49 5.75 -34.99
CA SER A 166 13.47 6.96 -34.15
C SER A 166 14.77 7.26 -33.41
N ARG A 167 15.37 8.41 -33.71
CA ARG A 167 16.52 8.97 -32.97
C ARG A 167 16.21 9.17 -31.49
N SER A 168 14.96 9.43 -31.10
CA SER A 168 14.59 9.65 -29.69
C SER A 168 14.80 8.42 -28.80
N GLU A 169 14.55 7.20 -29.32
CA GLU A 169 14.77 5.96 -28.56
C GLU A 169 16.26 5.68 -28.36
N LEU A 170 17.08 6.03 -29.34
CA LEU A 170 18.53 5.92 -29.23
C LEU A 170 19.05 6.90 -28.16
N TYR A 171 18.60 8.16 -28.20
CA TYR A 171 18.92 9.14 -27.16
C TYR A 171 18.49 8.69 -25.77
N ARG A 172 17.29 8.11 -25.64
CA ARG A 172 16.80 7.57 -24.38
C ARG A 172 17.67 6.44 -23.85
N ARG A 173 18.15 5.54 -24.71
CA ARG A 173 19.01 4.42 -24.27
C ARG A 173 20.41 4.86 -23.85
N GLU A 174 20.95 5.89 -24.48
CA GLU A 174 22.33 6.32 -24.23
C GLU A 174 22.45 7.32 -23.09
N TRP A 175 21.52 8.26 -22.98
CA TRP A 175 21.69 9.46 -22.15
C TRP A 175 20.71 9.53 -20.98
N LEU A 176 19.70 8.66 -20.92
CA LEU A 176 18.80 8.60 -19.78
C LEU A 176 19.51 7.94 -18.60
N ASN A 177 19.75 8.71 -17.54
CA ASN A 177 20.19 8.16 -16.28
C ASN A 177 18.98 7.62 -15.54
N HIS A 178 19.00 6.35 -15.18
CA HIS A 178 17.97 5.73 -14.36
C HIS A 178 18.61 5.21 -13.07
N TRP A 179 18.15 5.75 -11.94
CA TRP A 179 18.58 5.32 -10.63
C TRP A 179 17.41 4.97 -9.73
N LYS A 180 17.45 3.74 -9.20
CA LYS A 180 16.42 3.19 -8.34
C LYS A 180 16.98 2.85 -6.96
N LEU A 181 16.27 3.28 -5.93
CA LEU A 181 16.55 2.97 -4.53
C LEU A 181 15.33 2.36 -3.88
N GLU A 182 15.48 1.16 -3.35
CA GLU A 182 14.39 0.42 -2.69
C GLU A 182 14.75 0.11 -1.23
N ASP A 183 13.76 0.19 -0.35
CA ASP A 183 13.81 -0.37 1.02
C ASP A 183 14.89 0.21 1.96
N LYS A 184 15.53 1.33 1.63
CA LYS A 184 16.62 1.95 2.43
C LYS A 184 16.18 3.08 3.35
N ILE A 185 15.00 3.66 3.16
CA ILE A 185 14.59 4.88 3.85
C ILE A 185 13.31 4.62 4.63
N ASP A 186 13.39 4.75 5.95
CA ASP A 186 12.24 4.65 6.85
C ASP A 186 11.72 6.06 7.17
N ILE A 187 10.45 6.31 6.83
CA ILE A 187 9.70 7.53 7.16
C ILE A 187 8.89 7.27 8.42
N VAL A 188 9.40 7.77 9.54
CA VAL A 188 8.77 7.61 10.85
C VAL A 188 7.50 8.48 10.97
N PRO A 189 6.54 8.12 11.84
CA PRO A 189 5.29 8.86 11.99
C PRO A 189 5.46 10.36 12.30
N ASN A 190 6.57 10.73 12.95
CA ASN A 190 6.85 12.11 13.34
C ASN A 190 7.48 12.96 12.24
N THR A 191 7.87 12.37 11.10
CA THR A 191 8.42 13.11 9.96
C THR A 191 7.34 14.01 9.35
N ARG A 192 7.58 15.32 9.36
CA ARG A 192 6.62 16.34 8.87
C ARG A 192 6.94 16.89 7.49
N SER A 193 8.16 16.67 7.04
CA SER A 193 8.66 17.23 5.79
C SER A 193 9.77 16.37 5.23
N LEU A 194 9.90 16.38 3.92
CA LEU A 194 10.96 15.70 3.20
C LEU A 194 11.65 16.69 2.28
N ARG A 195 12.99 16.67 2.31
CA ARG A 195 13.82 17.43 1.39
C ARG A 195 14.73 16.47 0.64
N LEU A 196 14.59 16.44 -0.68
CA LEU A 196 15.50 15.80 -1.61
C LEU A 196 16.48 16.86 -2.12
N VAL A 197 17.77 16.63 -1.91
CA VAL A 197 18.86 17.51 -2.29
C VAL A 197 19.72 16.76 -3.30
N LEU A 198 19.87 17.35 -4.48
CA LEU A 198 20.72 16.84 -5.54
C LEU A 198 21.89 17.82 -5.70
N GLU A 199 23.11 17.37 -5.42
CA GLU A 199 24.32 18.18 -5.52
C GLU A 199 25.24 17.59 -6.59
N MET A 200 25.66 18.42 -7.54
CA MET A 200 26.67 18.09 -8.54
C MET A 200 27.94 18.90 -8.29
N GLY A 201 29.09 18.30 -8.57
CA GLY A 201 30.39 18.99 -8.46
C GLY A 201 30.66 19.98 -9.60
N GLN A 202 29.85 19.96 -10.65
CA GLN A 202 29.97 20.78 -11.86
C GLN A 202 28.63 21.45 -12.18
N ALA A 203 28.67 22.58 -12.90
CA ALA A 203 27.48 23.27 -13.34
C ALA A 203 26.80 22.46 -14.47
N ALA A 204 25.67 21.83 -14.14
CA ALA A 204 24.89 21.07 -15.08
C ALA A 204 23.39 21.21 -14.75
N GLN A 205 22.56 21.08 -15.77
CA GLN A 205 21.10 21.08 -15.67
C GLN A 205 20.60 19.64 -15.68
N LEU A 206 19.67 19.32 -14.77
CA LEU A 206 18.97 18.03 -14.76
C LEU A 206 17.55 18.20 -15.27
N ILE A 207 17.16 17.37 -16.23
CA ILE A 207 15.80 17.32 -16.78
C ILE A 207 15.19 15.99 -16.38
N PHE A 208 14.23 16.01 -15.46
CA PHE A 208 13.55 14.82 -14.97
C PHE A 208 12.47 14.35 -15.93
N ASP A 209 12.41 13.04 -16.13
CA ASP A 209 11.28 12.39 -16.80
C ASP A 209 10.04 12.45 -15.89
N PRO A 210 8.83 12.62 -16.44
CA PRO A 210 7.58 12.64 -15.67
C PRO A 210 7.36 11.39 -14.80
N ASN A 211 7.94 10.24 -15.20
CA ASN A 211 7.84 9.00 -14.43
C ASN A 211 8.75 8.98 -13.20
N SER A 212 9.55 10.03 -12.97
CA SER A 212 10.38 10.15 -11.76
C SER A 212 9.52 10.48 -10.55
N GLY A 213 9.79 9.83 -9.43
CA GLY A 213 9.03 10.07 -8.21
C GLY A 213 9.42 9.17 -7.06
N LEU A 214 8.58 9.22 -6.03
CA LEU A 214 8.79 8.48 -4.80
C LEU A 214 7.59 7.58 -4.54
N LYS A 215 7.89 6.35 -4.12
CA LYS A 215 6.87 5.40 -3.66
C LYS A 215 6.96 5.25 -2.16
N PHE A 216 5.88 5.58 -1.46
CA PHE A 216 5.76 5.34 -0.02
C PHE A 216 4.96 4.06 0.18
N ARG A 217 5.59 3.03 0.74
CA ARG A 217 4.96 1.76 1.09
C ARG A 217 4.84 1.63 2.60
N MET A 218 3.67 1.26 3.10
CA MET A 218 3.53 0.96 4.53
C MET A 218 4.46 -0.20 4.91
N ARG A 219 5.20 -0.05 6.01
CA ARG A 219 6.01 -1.14 6.55
C ARG A 219 5.13 -1.99 7.46
N PHE A 220 4.64 -3.08 6.92
CA PHE A 220 4.05 -4.13 7.75
C PHE A 220 5.19 -4.92 8.40
N THR A 221 5.27 -4.91 9.73
CA THR A 221 6.18 -5.80 10.46
C THR A 221 5.91 -7.24 10.05
N GLN A 222 6.97 -8.02 9.78
CA GLN A 222 6.86 -9.41 9.35
C GLN A 222 5.91 -10.18 10.28
N GLY A 223 4.87 -10.79 9.72
CA GLY A 223 3.82 -11.45 10.51
C GLY A 223 2.54 -11.73 9.70
N LEU A 224 1.42 -11.83 10.42
CA LEU A 224 0.10 -12.22 9.90
C LEU A 224 -0.40 -11.31 8.77
N ILE A 225 -0.03 -10.02 8.80
CA ILE A 225 -0.39 -9.03 7.77
C ILE A 225 0.32 -9.31 6.43
N ASN A 226 1.61 -9.68 6.47
CA ASN A 226 2.34 -10.05 5.26
C ASN A 226 1.80 -11.36 4.64
N LEU A 227 1.37 -12.30 5.50
CA LEU A 227 0.71 -13.53 5.06
C LEU A 227 -0.64 -13.21 4.39
N MET A 228 -1.45 -12.34 5.00
CA MET A 228 -2.71 -11.83 4.44
C MET A 228 -2.50 -11.16 3.08
N GLN A 229 -1.44 -10.35 2.92
CA GLN A 229 -1.13 -9.68 1.66
C GLN A 229 -0.75 -10.67 0.55
N ARG A 230 0.07 -11.69 0.86
CA ARG A 230 0.51 -12.69 -0.12
C ARG A 230 -0.60 -13.66 -0.52
N TRP A 231 -1.48 -13.98 0.42
CA TRP A 231 -2.52 -15.00 0.28
C TRP A 231 -3.91 -14.40 0.52
N HIS A 232 -4.22 -13.31 -0.18
CA HIS A 232 -5.43 -12.51 0.04
C HIS A 232 -6.71 -13.36 0.05
N LYS A 233 -6.96 -14.14 -1.01
CA LYS A 233 -8.19 -14.94 -1.15
C LYS A 233 -8.34 -16.00 -0.07
N THR A 234 -7.28 -16.76 0.20
CA THR A 234 -7.36 -17.85 1.18
C THR A 234 -7.45 -17.30 2.59
N THR A 235 -6.71 -16.24 2.91
CA THR A 235 -6.77 -15.63 4.25
C THR A 235 -8.11 -14.95 4.49
N TYR A 236 -8.74 -14.41 3.44
CA TYR A 236 -10.09 -13.88 3.52
C TYR A 236 -11.13 -14.97 3.81
N ILE A 237 -11.10 -16.07 3.07
CA ILE A 237 -12.01 -17.21 3.29
C ILE A 237 -11.80 -17.78 4.71
N VAL A 238 -10.56 -18.04 5.10
CA VAL A 238 -10.24 -18.58 6.43
C VAL A 238 -10.71 -17.62 7.53
N GLY A 239 -10.50 -16.32 7.36
CA GLY A 239 -10.95 -15.29 8.29
C GLY A 239 -12.47 -15.26 8.46
N VAL A 240 -13.22 -15.25 7.35
CA VAL A 240 -14.69 -15.32 7.38
C VAL A 240 -15.16 -16.61 8.07
N THR A 241 -14.54 -17.77 7.79
CA THR A 241 -14.92 -19.03 8.45
C THR A 241 -14.62 -19.04 9.94
N ALA A 242 -13.53 -18.39 10.38
CA ALA A 242 -13.20 -18.27 11.79
C ALA A 242 -14.23 -17.38 12.53
N PHE A 243 -14.65 -16.27 11.93
CA PHE A 243 -15.72 -15.42 12.46
C PHE A 243 -17.07 -16.14 12.46
N ASP A 244 -17.42 -16.89 11.42
CA ASP A 244 -18.64 -17.72 11.36
C ASP A 244 -18.66 -18.74 12.51
N LEU A 245 -17.55 -19.42 12.76
CA LEU A 245 -17.41 -20.36 13.88
C LEU A 245 -17.55 -19.66 15.23
N ALA A 246 -16.90 -18.52 15.42
CA ALA A 246 -16.98 -17.77 16.67
C ALA A 246 -18.41 -17.29 16.97
N ILE A 247 -19.10 -16.72 15.98
CA ILE A 247 -20.49 -16.26 16.12
C ILE A 247 -21.42 -17.47 16.33
N THR A 248 -21.24 -18.55 15.58
CA THR A 248 -22.02 -19.79 15.76
C THR A 248 -21.85 -20.35 17.17
N ALA A 249 -20.63 -20.40 17.70
CA ALA A 249 -20.35 -20.86 19.05
C ALA A 249 -21.02 -19.96 20.10
N LEU A 250 -20.95 -18.63 19.93
CA LEU A 250 -21.63 -17.67 20.81
C LEU A 250 -23.15 -17.87 20.79
N PHE A 251 -23.77 -18.02 19.61
CA PHE A 251 -25.20 -18.33 19.48
C PHE A 251 -25.57 -19.67 20.14
N GLY A 252 -24.72 -20.69 20.00
CA GLY A 252 -24.94 -21.99 20.64
C GLY A 252 -24.91 -21.89 22.17
N ILE A 253 -23.91 -21.19 22.71
CA ILE A 253 -23.76 -20.98 24.16
C ILE A 253 -24.95 -20.18 24.69
N THR A 254 -25.30 -19.06 24.08
CA THR A 254 -26.43 -18.22 24.54
C THR A 254 -27.75 -18.97 24.49
N THR A 255 -27.98 -19.77 23.44
CA THR A 255 -29.19 -20.60 23.32
C THR A 255 -29.24 -21.66 24.43
N LEU A 256 -28.12 -22.33 24.72
CA LEU A 256 -28.04 -23.33 25.78
C LEU A 256 -28.29 -22.70 27.17
N VAL A 257 -27.67 -21.56 27.46
CA VAL A 257 -27.87 -20.82 28.71
C VAL A 257 -29.33 -20.37 28.85
N THR A 258 -29.90 -19.78 27.79
CA THR A 258 -31.30 -19.32 27.82
C THR A 258 -32.26 -20.47 28.03
N PHE A 259 -32.05 -21.59 27.33
CA PHE A 259 -32.86 -22.80 27.48
C PHE A 259 -32.79 -23.37 28.91
N THR A 260 -31.60 -23.47 29.50
CA THR A 260 -31.44 -23.96 30.87
C THR A 260 -32.08 -23.02 31.92
N LEU A 261 -32.06 -21.71 31.70
CA LEU A 261 -32.71 -20.73 32.59
C LEU A 261 -34.24 -20.78 32.47
N VAL A 262 -34.78 -20.85 31.26
CA VAL A 262 -36.23 -20.91 31.02
C VAL A 262 -36.81 -22.25 31.48
N SER A 263 -36.14 -23.38 31.19
CA SER A 263 -36.58 -24.70 31.63
C SER A 263 -36.63 -24.84 33.15
N LYS A 264 -35.71 -24.20 33.88
CA LYS A 264 -35.74 -24.13 35.35
C LYS A 264 -36.90 -23.31 35.91
N ARG A 265 -37.49 -22.39 35.12
CA ARG A 265 -38.62 -21.53 35.50
C ARG A 265 -39.99 -22.08 35.09
N LEU A 266 -40.06 -23.14 34.29
CA LEU A 266 -41.32 -23.75 33.91
C LEU A 266 -41.88 -24.59 35.08
N PRO A 267 -43.14 -24.36 35.52
CA PRO A 267 -43.74 -25.15 36.59
C PRO A 267 -43.87 -26.62 36.16
N LYS A 268 -43.48 -27.55 37.05
CA LYS A 268 -43.45 -29.00 36.81
C LYS A 268 -44.83 -29.62 36.53
N ASP A 269 -45.91 -28.89 36.70
CA ASP A 269 -47.27 -29.44 36.72
C ASP A 269 -48.01 -29.45 35.38
N VAL A 270 -47.40 -28.99 34.28
CA VAL A 270 -48.03 -29.04 32.94
C VAL A 270 -47.82 -30.39 32.22
N PHE A 271 -47.00 -31.30 32.79
CA PHE A 271 -46.72 -32.63 32.22
C PHE A 271 -47.32 -33.80 33.02
N LYS A 272 -48.46 -33.58 33.70
CA LYS A 272 -49.35 -34.69 34.07
C LYS A 272 -50.46 -34.80 33.04
N THR A 273 -50.25 -35.73 32.13
CA THR A 273 -51.21 -36.40 31.24
C THR A 273 -52.67 -36.32 31.67
N GLN A 274 -53.52 -35.84 30.77
CA GLN A 274 -54.74 -36.56 30.38
C GLN A 274 -54.54 -37.10 28.96
#